data_AF-A0A4Q1S043-F1
#
_entry.id   AF-A0A4Q1S043-F1
#
_cell.length_a   1.000
_cell.length_b   1.000
_cell.length_c   1.000
_cell.angle_alpha   90.00
_cell.angle_beta   90.00
_cell.angle_gamma   90.00
#
_symmetry.space_group_name_H-M   'P 1'
#
loop_
_entity.id
_entity.type
_entity.pdbx_description
1 polymer ?
#
loop_
_entity_poly.entity_id
_entity_poly.type
_entity_poly.pdbx_seq_one_letter_code
_entity_poly.pdbx_strand_id
1 'polypeptide(L)'
;MPMQTSRASHHLPRFEDAEPLGPQDAEFARDIKAVLEKHGNLDRFGLVLLHDHFSVDSDEVLVETNDPQARTLHVEVEKKAETKHARPSQWRFAADSEETPTAQSDRTPYEVLMLCLTLACEDR
;
A
#
# COMPACT_ATOMS: atom_id res chain seq x y z
N MET A 1 -6.98 -11.84 34.68
CA MET A 1 -7.20 -11.16 33.38
C MET A 1 -5.87 -11.19 32.64
N PRO A 2 -5.66 -12.03 31.61
CA PRO A 2 -4.46 -11.91 30.81
C PRO A 2 -4.52 -10.59 30.03
N MET A 3 -3.50 -9.73 30.23
CA MET A 3 -3.29 -8.53 29.42
C MET A 3 -2.99 -8.98 28.00
N GLN A 4 -3.91 -8.66 27.09
CA GLN A 4 -3.73 -8.85 25.66
C GLN A 4 -2.57 -7.94 25.23
N THR A 5 -1.46 -8.57 24.82
CA THR A 5 -0.33 -7.87 24.22
C THR A 5 -0.82 -7.17 22.97
N SER A 6 -0.93 -5.84 23.03
CA SER A 6 -1.14 -5.00 21.87
C SER A 6 -0.04 -5.31 20.86
N ARG A 7 -0.42 -5.86 19.71
CA ARG A 7 0.47 -5.95 18.56
C ARG A 7 0.90 -4.51 18.27
N ALA A 8 2.20 -4.21 18.32
CA ALA A 8 2.67 -2.88 17.98
C ALA A 8 2.22 -2.59 16.55
N SER A 9 1.32 -1.64 16.37
CA SER A 9 1.03 -1.07 15.06
C SER A 9 2.35 -0.56 14.52
N HIS A 10 2.89 -1.19 13.48
CA HIS A 10 4.07 -0.67 12.78
C HIS A 10 3.66 0.60 12.05
N HIS A 11 3.70 1.73 12.76
CA HIS A 11 3.44 3.04 12.19
C HIS A 11 4.56 3.42 11.22
N LEU A 12 4.16 3.93 10.05
CA LEU A 12 5.09 4.49 9.08
C LEU A 12 5.39 5.95 9.48
N PRO A 13 6.51 6.53 9.04
CA PRO A 13 6.74 7.96 9.22
C PRO A 13 5.61 8.78 8.58
N ARG A 14 5.38 10.00 9.07
CA ARG A 14 4.51 10.95 8.36
C ARG A 14 5.17 11.35 7.04
N PHE A 15 4.38 11.84 6.10
CA PHE A 15 4.90 12.21 4.78
C PHE A 15 6.08 13.21 4.85
N GLU A 16 5.97 14.22 5.71
CA GLU A 16 7.05 15.22 5.89
C GLU A 16 8.32 14.68 6.53
N ASP A 17 8.24 13.52 7.19
CA ASP A 17 9.34 12.88 7.91
C ASP A 17 9.90 11.67 7.14
N ALA A 18 9.22 11.22 6.08
CA ALA A 18 9.64 10.08 5.29
C ALA A 18 10.87 10.43 4.45
N GLU A 19 11.94 9.63 4.58
CA GLU A 19 13.17 9.85 3.83
C GLU A 19 12.95 9.60 2.33
N PRO A 20 13.23 10.57 1.45
CA PRO A 20 13.04 10.39 0.01
C PRO A 20 14.09 9.44 -0.56
N LEU A 21 13.74 8.77 -1.66
CA LEU A 21 14.68 7.99 -2.45
C LEU A 21 15.88 8.86 -2.87
N GLY A 22 17.09 8.46 -2.49
CA GLY A 22 18.30 9.25 -2.68
C GLY A 22 19.47 8.48 -3.30
N PRO A 23 20.63 9.14 -3.51
CA PRO A 23 21.82 8.50 -4.08
C PRO A 23 22.31 7.28 -3.30
N GLN A 24 22.06 7.22 -2.00
CA GLN A 24 22.36 6.08 -1.13
C GLN A 24 21.60 4.81 -1.53
N ASP A 25 20.44 4.95 -2.17
CA ASP A 25 19.56 3.84 -2.57
C ASP A 25 19.84 3.36 -4.00
N ALA A 26 20.92 3.82 -4.64
CA ALA A 26 21.18 3.55 -6.05
C ALA A 26 21.31 2.05 -6.36
N GLU A 27 21.85 1.25 -5.43
CA GLU A 27 21.90 -0.21 -5.58
C GLU A 27 20.51 -0.83 -5.48
N PHE A 28 19.77 -0.47 -4.43
CA PHE A 28 18.38 -0.89 -4.25
C PHE A 28 17.50 -0.58 -5.49
N ALA A 29 17.60 0.63 -6.04
CA ALA A 29 16.84 1.02 -7.23
C ALA A 29 17.21 0.20 -8.49
N ARG A 30 18.50 -0.14 -8.65
CA ARG A 30 18.94 -1.02 -9.75
C ARG A 30 18.39 -2.43 -9.60
N ASP A 31 18.36 -2.96 -8.39
CA ASP A 31 17.86 -4.31 -8.12
C ASP A 31 16.35 -4.41 -8.38
N ILE A 32 15.56 -3.42 -7.94
CA ILE A 32 14.13 -3.37 -8.25
C ILE A 32 13.90 -3.29 -9.76
N LYS A 33 14.63 -2.42 -10.47
CA LYS A 33 14.54 -2.33 -11.94
C LYS A 33 14.83 -3.69 -12.60
N ALA A 34 15.87 -4.39 -12.17
CA ALA A 34 16.24 -5.70 -12.72
C ALA A 34 15.13 -6.75 -12.50
N VAL A 35 14.47 -6.74 -11.33
CA VAL A 35 13.32 -7.61 -11.04
C VAL A 35 12.13 -7.26 -11.93
N LEU A 36 11.79 -5.97 -12.07
CA LEU A 36 10.70 -5.53 -12.94
C LEU A 36 10.94 -5.92 -14.40
N GLU A 37 12.17 -5.74 -14.91
CA GLU A 37 12.57 -6.17 -16.25
C GLU A 37 12.44 -7.67 -16.44
N LYS A 38 12.95 -8.47 -15.49
CA LYS A 38 12.87 -9.93 -15.52
C LYS A 38 11.44 -10.44 -15.66
N HIS A 39 10.47 -9.73 -15.10
CA HIS A 39 9.06 -10.10 -15.12
C HIS A 39 8.21 -9.32 -16.14
N GLY A 40 8.81 -8.48 -16.99
CA GLY A 40 8.10 -7.70 -18.01
C GLY A 40 7.16 -6.63 -17.44
N ASN A 41 7.49 -6.08 -16.27
CA ASN A 41 6.61 -5.21 -15.49
C ASN A 41 7.07 -3.74 -15.41
N LEU A 42 8.04 -3.33 -16.24
CA LEU A 42 8.55 -1.94 -16.25
C LEU A 42 7.46 -0.88 -16.46
N ASP A 43 6.46 -1.19 -17.29
CA ASP A 43 5.35 -0.26 -17.59
C ASP A 43 4.13 -0.48 -16.69
N ARG A 44 4.25 -1.34 -15.66
CA ARG A 44 3.12 -1.76 -14.82
C ARG A 44 3.29 -1.41 -13.35
N PHE A 45 4.50 -1.50 -12.81
CA PHE A 45 4.78 -1.28 -11.41
C PHE A 45 5.94 -0.29 -11.21
N GLY A 46 5.91 0.40 -10.07
CA GLY A 46 6.93 1.35 -9.66
C GLY A 46 7.07 1.37 -8.14
N LEU A 47 7.72 2.41 -7.62
CA LEU A 47 7.91 2.63 -6.19
C LEU A 47 7.08 3.84 -5.73
N VAL A 48 6.46 3.71 -4.57
CA VAL A 48 5.87 4.81 -3.82
C VAL A 48 6.51 4.83 -2.43
N LEU A 49 6.74 6.02 -1.89
CA LEU A 49 7.30 6.16 -0.56
C LEU A 49 6.24 5.75 0.48
N LEU A 50 6.59 4.84 1.37
CA LEU A 50 5.70 4.41 2.46
C LEU A 50 5.64 5.50 3.53
N HIS A 51 4.42 5.94 3.86
CA HIS A 51 4.17 6.94 4.88
C HIS A 51 2.73 6.84 5.39
N ASP A 52 2.50 7.29 6.62
CA ASP A 52 1.17 7.48 7.18
C ASP A 52 0.68 8.90 6.82
N HIS A 53 -0.51 8.99 6.23
CA HIS A 53 -1.19 10.28 6.05
C HIS A 53 -1.83 10.73 7.38
N PHE A 54 -2.46 9.77 8.05
CA PHE A 54 -3.13 9.84 9.34
C PHE A 54 -3.44 8.39 9.78
N SER A 55 -3.95 8.20 11.00
CA SER A 55 -4.36 6.89 11.49
C SER A 55 -5.54 6.33 10.69
N VAL A 56 -5.41 5.11 10.19
CA VAL A 56 -6.49 4.35 9.51
C VAL A 56 -6.82 3.14 10.36
N ASP A 57 -8.09 2.95 10.70
CA ASP A 57 -8.51 1.84 11.55
C ASP A 57 -8.47 0.49 10.81
N SER A 58 -8.48 -0.60 11.58
CA SER A 58 -8.37 -1.95 11.03
C SER A 58 -9.51 -2.36 10.08
N ASP A 59 -10.67 -1.71 10.17
CA ASP A 59 -11.83 -1.87 9.30
C ASP A 59 -11.93 -0.80 8.21
N GLU A 60 -10.91 0.07 8.08
CA GLU A 60 -10.85 1.18 7.13
C GLU A 60 -9.77 0.97 6.06
N VAL A 61 -9.95 1.63 4.92
CA VAL A 61 -9.01 1.59 3.79
C VAL A 61 -8.99 2.93 3.07
N LEU A 62 -7.82 3.30 2.53
CA LEU A 62 -7.70 4.46 1.66
C LEU A 62 -8.18 4.10 0.25
N VAL A 63 -9.04 4.95 -0.30
CA VAL A 63 -9.61 4.78 -1.63
C VAL A 63 -9.30 6.02 -2.46
N GLU A 64 -8.56 5.83 -3.54
CA GLU A 64 -8.22 6.87 -4.51
C GLU A 64 -9.19 6.88 -5.70
N THR A 65 -9.49 8.09 -6.17
CA THR A 65 -10.19 8.37 -7.42
C THR A 65 -9.56 9.59 -8.09
N ASN A 66 -9.81 9.80 -9.37
CA ASN A 66 -9.33 10.98 -10.09
C ASN A 66 -10.49 11.68 -10.81
N ASP A 67 -10.33 12.99 -11.00
CA ASP A 67 -11.12 13.79 -11.92
C ASP A 67 -10.20 14.22 -13.08
N PRO A 68 -10.32 13.60 -14.27
CA PRO A 68 -9.50 13.94 -15.43
C PRO A 68 -9.72 15.36 -15.95
N GLN A 69 -10.91 15.94 -15.77
CA GLN A 69 -11.24 17.28 -16.25
C GLN A 69 -10.61 18.34 -15.35
N ALA A 70 -10.78 18.21 -14.04
CA ALA A 70 -10.15 19.08 -13.04
C ALA A 70 -8.65 18.78 -12.87
N ARG A 71 -8.19 17.61 -13.34
CA ARG A 71 -6.82 17.10 -13.20
C ARG A 71 -6.40 16.95 -11.74
N THR A 72 -7.30 16.39 -10.93
CA THR A 72 -7.10 16.17 -9.50
C THR A 72 -7.14 14.69 -9.15
N LEU A 73 -6.41 14.33 -8.09
CA LEU A 73 -6.50 13.03 -7.42
C LEU A 73 -7.13 13.27 -6.05
N HIS A 74 -8.08 12.42 -5.68
CA HIS A 74 -8.76 12.44 -4.39
C HIS A 74 -8.50 11.12 -3.69
N VAL A 75 -8.22 11.18 -2.40
CA VAL A 75 -8.06 10.00 -1.55
C VAL A 75 -8.95 10.20 -0.33
N GLU A 76 -9.81 9.23 -0.06
CA GLU A 76 -10.76 9.24 1.05
C GLU A 76 -10.63 7.95 1.87
N VAL A 77 -11.08 7.99 3.13
CA VAL A 77 -11.17 6.80 3.98
C VAL A 77 -12.54 6.20 3.81
N GLU A 78 -12.59 4.91 3.54
CA GLU A 78 -13.83 4.14 3.49
C GLU A 78 -13.78 2.95 4.44
N LYS A 79 -14.95 2.47 4.86
CA LYS A 79 -15.06 1.17 5.53
C LYS A 79 -14.86 0.06 4.51
N LYS A 80 -13.99 -0.90 4.83
CA LYS A 80 -13.67 -2.06 3.97
C LYS A 80 -14.91 -2.84 3.53
N ALA A 81 -15.92 -2.92 4.39
CA ALA A 81 -17.17 -3.63 4.10
C ALA A 81 -18.08 -2.90 3.08
N GLU A 82 -17.87 -1.60 2.90
CA GLU A 82 -18.70 -0.73 2.06
C GLU A 82 -18.03 -0.41 0.72
N THR A 83 -16.69 -0.46 0.66
CA THR A 83 -15.91 -0.24 -0.56
C THR A 83 -16.21 -1.29 -1.63
N LYS A 84 -16.66 -0.85 -2.80
CA LYS A 84 -17.01 -1.69 -3.95
C LYS A 84 -16.32 -1.20 -5.22
N HIS A 85 -16.21 -2.07 -6.22
CA HIS A 85 -15.67 -1.72 -7.54
C HIS A 85 -14.28 -1.05 -7.51
N ALA A 86 -13.45 -1.44 -6.56
CA ALA A 86 -12.09 -0.93 -6.41
C ALA A 86 -11.06 -2.02 -6.68
N ARG A 87 -9.86 -1.63 -7.13
CA ARG A 87 -8.71 -2.52 -7.30
C ARG A 87 -7.56 -2.02 -6.42
N PRO A 88 -6.83 -2.89 -5.73
CA PRO A 88 -5.61 -2.47 -5.05
C PRO A 88 -4.63 -1.79 -6.02
N SER A 89 -4.09 -0.64 -5.59
CA SER A 89 -3.14 0.16 -6.36
C SER A 89 -1.84 0.40 -5.62
N GLN A 90 -1.84 0.27 -4.28
CA GLN A 90 -0.64 0.34 -3.46
C GLN A 90 -0.60 -0.79 -2.44
N TRP A 91 0.59 -1.36 -2.26
CA TRP A 91 0.83 -2.48 -1.37
C TRP A 91 2.11 -2.25 -0.57
N ARG A 92 2.13 -2.74 0.66
CA ARG A 92 3.36 -2.88 1.45
C ARG A 92 3.71 -4.34 1.58
N PHE A 93 4.94 -4.71 1.20
CA PHE A 93 5.43 -6.07 1.43
C PHE A 93 5.60 -6.33 2.93
N ALA A 94 5.11 -7.48 3.39
CA ALA A 94 5.27 -7.91 4.76
C ALA A 94 6.70 -8.44 4.96
N ALA A 95 7.31 -8.09 6.09
CA ALA A 95 8.51 -8.80 6.51
C ALA A 95 8.14 -10.25 6.84
N ASP A 96 9.03 -11.18 6.52
CA ASP A 96 8.90 -12.56 6.98
C ASP A 96 8.88 -12.55 8.51
N SER A 97 7.83 -13.10 9.11
CA SER A 97 7.79 -13.33 10.54
C SER A 97 8.72 -14.50 10.88
N GLU A 98 9.64 -14.31 11.82
CA GLU A 98 10.44 -15.37 12.48
C GLU A 98 9.58 -16.39 13.27
N GLU A 99 8.29 -16.55 12.96
CA GLU A 99 7.40 -17.53 13.58
C GLU A 99 7.36 -18.79 12.73
N THR A 100 7.65 -19.92 13.39
CA THR A 100 7.69 -21.25 12.78
C THR A 100 6.37 -21.53 12.03
N PRO A 101 6.39 -21.99 10.77
CA PRO A 101 5.17 -22.11 9.98
C PRO A 101 4.27 -23.20 10.57
N THR A 102 3.24 -22.80 11.32
CA THR A 102 2.08 -23.67 11.55
C THR A 102 1.22 -23.64 10.30
N ALA A 103 0.90 -24.84 9.82
CA ALA A 103 0.25 -25.16 8.55
C ALA A 103 -0.72 -24.10 7.98
N GLN A 104 -0.50 -23.78 6.70
CA GLN A 104 -1.45 -23.19 5.76
C GLN A 104 -2.03 -21.82 6.15
N SER A 105 -1.19 -20.79 6.23
CA SER A 105 -1.68 -19.42 6.04
C SER A 105 -1.49 -19.05 4.57
N ASP A 106 -2.59 -18.90 3.84
CA ASP A 106 -2.65 -18.42 2.45
C ASP A 106 -2.33 -16.91 2.37
N ARG A 107 -1.32 -16.46 3.14
CA ARG A 107 -1.05 -15.06 3.38
C ARG A 107 -0.24 -14.53 2.20
N THR A 108 -0.83 -13.60 1.46
CA THR A 108 -0.09 -12.82 0.46
C THR A 108 1.13 -12.17 1.13
N PRO A 109 2.29 -12.09 0.47
CA PRO A 109 3.51 -11.50 1.04
C PRO A 109 3.43 -9.98 1.17
N TYR A 110 2.22 -9.41 1.13
CA TYR A 110 1.94 -8.00 1.15
C TYR A 110 0.57 -7.71 1.77
N GLU A 111 0.43 -6.49 2.27
CA GLU A 111 -0.84 -5.88 2.65
C GLU A 111 -1.23 -4.80 1.63
N VAL A 112 -2.53 -4.62 1.42
CA VAL A 112 -3.07 -3.55 0.57
C VAL A 112 -3.14 -2.28 1.42
N LEU A 113 -2.53 -1.20 0.93
CA LEU A 113 -2.57 0.12 1.57
C LEU A 113 -3.64 1.03 0.95
N MET A 114 -3.80 0.95 -0.38
CA MET A 114 -4.71 1.81 -1.12
C MET A 114 -5.44 1.04 -2.21
N LEU A 115 -6.71 1.37 -2.38
CA LEU A 115 -7.57 0.91 -3.46
C LEU A 115 -7.82 2.05 -4.43
N CYS A 116 -7.91 1.76 -5.72
CA CYS A 116 -8.33 2.68 -6.76
C CYS A 116 -9.74 2.33 -7.21
N LEU A 117 -10.65 3.31 -7.19
CA LEU A 117 -11.99 3.13 -7.75
C LEU A 117 -11.93 2.93 -9.26
N THR A 118 -12.62 1.89 -9.73
CA THR A 118 -12.65 1.51 -11.15
C THR A 118 -13.97 1.80 -11.85
N LEU A 119 -14.97 2.25 -11.11
CA LEU A 119 -16.11 2.91 -11.75
C LEU A 119 -15.56 4.16 -12.38
N ALA A 120 -15.65 4.21 -13.71
CA ALA A 120 -15.26 5.39 -14.45
C ALA A 120 -16.00 6.59 -13.87
N CYS A 121 -15.38 7.76 -14.00
CA CYS A 121 -15.96 9.07 -13.75
C CYS A 121 -17.12 9.37 -14.74
N GLU A 122 -17.96 8.38 -15.05
CA GLU A 122 -19.00 8.39 -16.09
C GLU A 122 -20.27 9.10 -15.64
N ASP A 123 -20.50 9.30 -14.33
CA ASP A 123 -21.72 9.95 -13.82
C ASP A 123 -21.46 10.81 -12.56
N ARG A 124 -20.58 11.81 -12.64
CA ARG A 124 -20.55 12.89 -11.62
C ARG A 124 -20.40 14.27 -12.25
#